data_AF-A0A7R8AFX0-F1
#
_entry.id   AF-A0A7R8AFX0-F1
#
_cell.length_a   1.000
_cell.length_b   1.000
_cell.length_c   1.000
_cell.angle_alpha   90.00
_cell.angle_beta   90.00
_cell.angle_gamma   90.00
#
_symmetry.space_group_name_H-M   'P 1'
#
loop_
_entity.id
_entity.type
_entity.pdbx_description
1 polymer ?
#
loop_
_entity_poly.entity_id
_entity_poly.type
_entity_poly.pdbx_seq_one_letter_code
_entity_poly.pdbx_strand_id
1 'polypeptide(L)'
;MKDAFREKAVQSLILARYTRGGPYILETLITVLTGEFVLLKDSATDGWLFISTILRIAMRMGYHRDPDHFAGISPFEGEMRRRIWTTILQLDLSLSLEMGLPRNATDTHIDTKQPSNLRDCDFDEDTSEMPPLRPETEWTPILPLIARGRLITALGLICDVNTDINPLSYEQVLKVDALLEDVHNRAIPPVLRWGTKPNAITDSPNLVVQRISVETTYYKSRILLYRRSLISYPGRQAQEQGRESVRICLDSALKILSFQEMLHEESRPFGRLCQLRWKVTHIFNQDVLLATSVLCLYLQDVDKFELNDLAGQTTRLPRAEEIRQQLTISHKIWLQMSTTSAEAGKVAKALSIVLENTEATGDDRDGPVSYDFQTDLGTVPLNEFGTTFTNESDFPPGFYSPLTFFDNVLETWGS
;
A
#
# COMPACT_ATOMS: atom_id res chain seq x y z
N MET A 1 7.03 -21.77 17.26
CA MET A 1 8.42 -21.56 16.76
C MET A 1 8.62 -20.13 16.27
N LYS A 2 7.74 -19.58 15.40
CA LYS A 2 7.81 -18.16 14.97
C LYS A 2 7.76 -17.17 16.13
N ASP A 3 6.85 -17.37 17.07
CA ASP A 3 6.69 -16.49 18.24
C ASP A 3 7.93 -16.49 19.16
N ALA A 4 8.63 -17.62 19.22
CA ALA A 4 9.86 -17.74 20.01
C ALA A 4 11.02 -16.92 19.41
N PHE A 5 11.21 -16.92 18.08
CA PHE A 5 12.24 -16.09 17.45
C PHE A 5 11.95 -14.60 17.61
N ARG A 6 10.68 -14.23 17.47
CA ARG A 6 10.19 -12.86 17.70
C ARG A 6 10.49 -12.39 19.12
N GLU A 7 10.04 -13.16 20.11
CA GLU A 7 10.25 -12.83 21.53
C GLU A 7 11.74 -12.68 21.86
N LYS A 8 12.59 -13.54 21.29
CA LYS A 8 14.05 -13.46 21.48
C LYS A 8 14.67 -12.24 20.81
N ALA A 9 14.18 -11.82 19.64
CA ALA A 9 14.63 -10.59 19.00
C ALA A 9 14.31 -9.35 19.85
N VAL A 10 13.09 -9.26 20.38
CA VAL A 10 12.68 -8.16 21.28
C VAL A 10 13.47 -8.19 22.59
N GLN A 11 13.65 -9.36 23.22
CA GLN A 11 14.49 -9.50 24.41
C GLN A 11 15.94 -9.04 24.16
N SER A 12 16.49 -9.39 23.00
CA SER A 12 17.85 -8.98 22.60
C SER A 12 17.96 -7.47 22.44
N LEU A 13 16.98 -6.82 21.81
CA LEU A 13 16.91 -5.36 21.67
C LEU A 13 16.85 -4.65 23.03
N ILE A 14 16.05 -5.17 23.97
CA ILE A 14 15.95 -4.63 25.32
C ILE A 14 17.29 -4.76 26.06
N LEU A 15 17.91 -5.94 26.02
CA LEU A 15 19.22 -6.19 26.63
C LEU A 15 20.32 -5.30 26.02
N ALA A 16 20.29 -5.10 24.71
CA ALA A 16 21.20 -4.22 23.99
C ALA A 16 20.92 -2.73 24.23
N ARG A 17 19.84 -2.39 24.95
CA ARG A 17 19.38 -1.01 25.18
C ARG A 17 19.26 -0.26 23.86
N TYR A 18 18.48 -0.81 22.93
CA TYR A 18 18.40 -0.39 21.52
C TYR A 18 18.26 1.13 21.29
N THR A 19 17.64 1.87 22.22
CA THR A 19 17.53 3.34 22.16
C THR A 19 18.88 4.06 22.19
N ARG A 20 19.94 3.41 22.65
CA ARG A 20 21.33 3.91 22.62
C ARG A 20 21.97 3.83 21.25
N GLY A 21 21.36 3.12 20.29
CA GLY A 21 21.99 2.75 19.04
C GLY A 21 23.08 1.69 19.24
N GLY A 22 23.79 1.38 18.16
CA GLY A 22 24.85 0.37 18.15
C GLY A 22 24.82 -0.48 16.88
N PRO A 23 25.77 -1.41 16.73
CA PRO A 23 25.81 -2.31 15.59
C PRO A 23 24.55 -3.17 15.53
N TYR A 24 24.02 -3.37 14.33
CA TYR A 24 22.87 -4.24 14.04
C TYR A 24 21.52 -3.86 14.67
N ILE A 25 21.45 -2.77 15.43
CA ILE A 25 20.21 -2.34 16.10
C ILE A 25 19.13 -1.98 15.08
N LEU A 26 19.48 -1.17 14.07
CA LEU A 26 18.50 -0.71 13.08
C LEU A 26 18.02 -1.87 12.21
N GLU A 27 18.93 -2.75 11.80
CA GLU A 27 18.67 -3.94 11.01
C GLU A 27 17.72 -4.89 11.75
N THR A 28 17.96 -5.10 13.05
CA THR A 28 17.08 -5.91 13.90
C THR A 28 15.71 -5.26 14.05
N LEU A 29 15.65 -3.95 14.31
CA LEU A 29 14.38 -3.22 14.43
C LEU A 29 13.56 -3.25 13.14
N ILE A 30 14.20 -3.02 11.98
CA ILE A 30 13.56 -3.10 10.65
C ILE A 30 13.04 -4.51 10.39
N THR A 31 13.80 -5.54 10.77
CA THR A 31 13.36 -6.95 10.63
C THR A 31 12.13 -7.24 11.48
N VAL A 32 12.10 -6.78 12.73
CA VAL A 32 10.93 -6.89 13.62
C VAL A 32 9.74 -6.14 13.02
N LEU A 33 9.94 -4.88 12.60
CA LEU A 33 8.88 -4.06 12.00
C LEU A 33 8.27 -4.74 10.76
N THR A 34 9.14 -5.22 9.88
CA THR A 34 8.73 -5.89 8.64
C THR A 34 7.98 -7.18 8.93
N GLY A 35 8.46 -7.97 9.90
CA GLY A 35 7.80 -9.22 10.31
C GLY A 35 6.42 -8.99 10.91
N GLU A 36 6.32 -8.14 11.94
CA GLU A 36 5.09 -7.95 12.73
C GLU A 36 4.06 -7.11 12.00
N PHE A 37 4.44 -5.91 11.56
CA PHE A 37 3.46 -4.92 11.15
C PHE A 37 3.25 -4.90 9.64
N VAL A 38 4.28 -5.22 8.84
CA VAL A 38 4.15 -5.24 7.37
C VAL A 38 3.64 -6.58 6.86
N LEU A 39 4.22 -7.69 7.34
CA LEU A 39 3.91 -9.02 6.82
C LEU A 39 2.78 -9.69 7.58
N LEU A 40 2.77 -9.66 8.91
CA LEU A 40 1.67 -10.24 9.69
C LEU A 40 0.47 -9.30 9.82
N LYS A 41 0.65 -8.02 9.50
CA LYS A 41 -0.36 -6.97 9.64
C LYS A 41 -0.93 -6.89 11.06
N ASP A 42 -0.06 -7.08 12.05
CA ASP A 42 -0.37 -6.64 13.41
C ASP A 42 -0.63 -5.12 13.36
N SER A 43 -1.54 -4.63 14.22
CA SER A 43 -1.97 -3.22 14.39
C SER A 43 -1.18 -2.19 13.56
N ALA A 44 -1.78 -1.68 12.48
CA ALA A 44 -1.14 -0.73 11.57
C ALA A 44 -0.63 0.53 12.31
N THR A 45 -1.39 0.98 13.32
CA THR A 45 -1.03 2.08 14.22
C THR A 45 0.28 1.80 14.97
N ASP A 46 0.44 0.59 15.51
CA ASP A 46 1.65 0.22 16.25
C ASP A 46 2.85 0.17 15.30
N GLY A 47 2.66 -0.30 14.07
CA GLY A 47 3.67 -0.25 13.02
C GLY A 47 4.14 1.18 12.71
N TRP A 48 3.19 2.11 12.55
CA TRP A 48 3.48 3.53 12.32
C TRP A 48 4.23 4.19 13.50
N LEU A 49 3.83 3.92 14.74
CA LEU A 49 4.56 4.39 15.93
C LEU A 49 5.97 3.78 16.01
N PHE A 50 6.11 2.52 15.62
CA PHE A 50 7.38 1.82 15.69
C PHE A 50 8.36 2.32 14.64
N ILE A 51 7.94 2.55 13.38
CA ILE A 51 8.81 3.16 12.36
C ILE A 51 9.23 4.57 12.76
N SER A 52 8.37 5.34 13.41
CA SER A 52 8.70 6.66 13.96
C SER A 52 9.85 6.56 14.97
N THR A 53 9.83 5.54 15.83
CA THR A 53 10.92 5.27 16.79
C THR A 53 12.22 4.88 16.08
N ILE A 54 12.15 4.00 15.08
CA ILE A 54 13.31 3.56 14.29
C ILE A 54 13.96 4.74 13.58
N LEU A 55 13.16 5.61 12.95
CA LEU A 55 13.64 6.80 12.26
C LEU A 55 14.40 7.72 13.23
N ARG A 56 13.87 7.97 14.43
CA ARG A 56 14.53 8.82 15.44
C ARG A 56 15.85 8.22 15.93
N ILE A 57 15.91 6.89 16.11
CA ILE A 57 17.15 6.20 16.47
C ILE A 57 18.17 6.32 15.33
N ALA A 58 17.76 6.10 14.08
CA ALA A 58 18.64 6.22 12.92
C ALA A 58 19.17 7.65 12.74
N MET A 59 18.32 8.66 12.94
CA MET A 59 18.74 10.06 12.93
C MET A 59 19.76 10.33 14.03
N ARG A 60 19.53 9.85 15.26
CA ARG A 60 20.49 9.97 16.37
C ARG A 60 21.83 9.27 16.07
N MET A 61 21.80 8.18 15.31
CA MET A 61 22.99 7.47 14.82
C MET A 61 23.65 8.11 13.58
N GLY A 62 23.10 9.21 13.07
CA GLY A 62 23.66 9.99 11.96
C GLY A 62 23.32 9.48 10.55
N TYR A 63 22.36 8.56 10.39
CA TYR A 63 22.06 7.94 9.08
C TYR A 63 21.42 8.90 8.05
N HIS A 64 20.88 10.02 8.51
CA HIS A 64 20.34 11.11 7.70
C HIS A 64 21.42 12.00 7.07
N ARG A 65 22.69 11.80 7.47
CA ARG A 65 23.85 12.52 6.93
C ARG A 65 24.69 11.57 6.08
N ASP A 66 25.09 12.00 4.90
CA ASP A 66 25.85 11.14 3.99
C ASP A 66 27.19 10.72 4.63
N PRO A 67 27.55 9.42 4.57
CA PRO A 67 28.79 8.91 5.12
C PRO A 67 30.06 9.58 4.60
N ASP A 68 30.05 10.11 3.37
CA ASP A 68 31.21 10.77 2.77
C ASP A 68 31.67 12.02 3.55
N HIS A 69 30.82 12.55 4.42
CA HIS A 69 31.17 13.68 5.30
C HIS A 69 32.05 13.28 6.51
N PHE A 70 32.31 11.99 6.73
CA PHE A 70 32.97 11.49 7.94
C PHE A 70 34.19 10.62 7.62
N ALA A 71 35.38 11.08 8.01
CA ALA A 71 36.66 10.41 7.71
C ALA A 71 36.89 9.04 8.40
N GLY A 72 35.97 8.59 9.25
CA GLY A 72 36.08 7.34 10.02
C GLY A 72 35.09 6.26 9.60
N ILE A 73 34.34 6.45 8.51
CA ILE A 73 33.39 5.47 8.00
C ILE A 73 34.01 4.78 6.79
N SER A 74 34.09 3.46 6.80
CA SER A 74 34.61 2.71 5.66
C SER A 74 33.66 2.78 4.45
N PRO A 75 34.14 2.53 3.22
CA PRO A 75 33.27 2.46 2.04
C PRO A 75 32.10 1.47 2.21
N PHE A 76 32.37 0.30 2.79
CA PHE A 76 31.36 -0.70 3.11
C PHE A 76 30.31 -0.17 4.09
N GLU A 77 30.74 0.38 5.23
CA GLU A 77 29.83 0.95 6.23
C GLU A 77 29.00 2.09 5.65
N GLY A 78 29.60 2.91 4.78
CA GLY A 78 28.92 3.99 4.10
C GLY A 78 27.78 3.50 3.20
N GLU A 79 28.05 2.48 2.37
CA GLU A 79 27.03 1.87 1.53
C GLU A 79 25.93 1.18 2.37
N MET A 80 26.28 0.46 3.44
CA MET A 80 25.30 -0.15 4.34
C MET A 80 24.40 0.91 5.01
N ARG A 81 24.96 2.04 5.43
CA ARG A 81 24.20 3.17 5.99
C ARG A 81 23.21 3.75 4.98
N ARG A 82 23.63 3.95 3.72
CA ARG A 82 22.73 4.45 2.65
C ARG A 82 21.56 3.49 2.39
N ARG A 83 21.82 2.17 2.37
CA ARG A 83 20.79 1.12 2.20
C ARG A 83 19.77 1.11 3.34
N ILE A 84 20.26 1.12 4.58
CA ILE A 84 19.41 1.15 5.78
C ILE A 84 18.57 2.42 5.80
N TRP A 85 19.21 3.59 5.58
CA TRP A 85 18.50 4.87 5.58
C TRP A 85 17.39 4.92 4.52
N THR A 86 17.68 4.50 3.30
CA THR A 86 16.68 4.45 2.21
C THR A 86 15.53 3.51 2.55
N THR A 87 15.81 2.38 3.20
CA THR A 87 14.78 1.44 3.66
C THR A 87 13.87 2.06 4.71
N ILE A 88 14.44 2.78 5.69
CA ILE A 88 13.67 3.47 6.73
C ILE A 88 12.74 4.52 6.11
N LEU A 89 13.24 5.33 5.16
CA LEU A 89 12.42 6.34 4.49
C LEU A 89 11.25 5.71 3.71
N GLN A 90 11.48 4.58 3.05
CA GLN A 90 10.41 3.86 2.33
C GLN A 90 9.35 3.30 3.28
N LEU A 91 9.76 2.72 4.40
CA LEU A 91 8.86 2.17 5.40
C LEU A 91 8.05 3.28 6.08
N ASP A 92 8.71 4.39 6.46
CA ASP A 92 8.06 5.55 7.07
C ASP A 92 6.95 6.09 6.17
N LEU A 93 7.29 6.30 4.89
CA LEU A 93 6.34 6.84 3.92
C LEU A 93 5.22 5.87 3.59
N SER A 94 5.52 4.57 3.46
CA SER A 94 4.51 3.54 3.17
C SER A 94 3.48 3.43 4.30
N LEU A 95 3.95 3.39 5.56
CA LEU A 95 3.07 3.31 6.74
C LEU A 95 2.31 4.61 6.98
N SER A 96 2.93 5.77 6.72
CA SER A 96 2.25 7.07 6.86
C SER A 96 1.13 7.22 5.83
N LEU A 97 1.38 6.84 4.57
CA LEU A 97 0.33 6.76 3.55
C LEU A 97 -0.77 5.78 3.95
N GLU A 98 -0.42 4.60 4.51
CA GLU A 98 -1.38 3.60 5.01
C GLU A 98 -2.28 4.09 6.13
N MET A 99 -1.73 4.88 7.05
CA MET A 99 -2.48 5.46 8.15
C MET A 99 -3.21 6.75 7.78
N GLY A 100 -2.97 7.30 6.58
CA GLY A 100 -3.43 8.64 6.23
C GLY A 100 -2.76 9.77 7.01
N LEU A 101 -1.65 9.50 7.69
CA LEU A 101 -0.97 10.42 8.60
C LEU A 101 0.23 11.12 7.94
N PRO A 102 0.67 12.29 8.46
CA PRO A 102 1.88 12.94 7.99
C PRO A 102 3.11 12.05 8.12
N ARG A 103 3.97 12.07 7.10
CA ARG A 103 5.28 11.39 7.14
C ARG A 103 6.18 11.98 8.24
N ASN A 104 7.01 11.14 8.85
CA ASN A 104 7.91 11.59 9.90
C ASN A 104 9.19 12.25 9.35
N ALA A 105 9.70 11.74 8.23
CA ALA A 105 10.91 12.27 7.59
C ALA A 105 10.58 13.35 6.56
N THR A 106 11.25 14.51 6.68
CA THR A 106 11.18 15.62 5.72
C THR A 106 12.53 15.84 5.03
N ASP A 107 12.49 16.28 3.78
CA ASP A 107 13.67 16.35 2.90
C ASP A 107 14.67 17.43 3.36
N THR A 108 14.26 18.35 4.23
CA THR A 108 15.05 19.51 4.68
C THR A 108 16.30 19.17 5.49
N HIS A 109 16.38 17.98 6.07
CA HIS A 109 17.46 17.58 6.98
C HIS A 109 18.26 16.37 6.46
N ILE A 110 18.04 15.95 5.22
CA ILE A 110 18.59 14.73 4.66
C ILE A 110 19.55 15.09 3.53
N ASP A 111 20.79 14.61 3.60
CA ASP A 111 21.75 14.72 2.49
C ASP A 111 22.35 13.38 2.06
N THR A 112 21.91 12.27 2.69
CA THR A 112 22.31 10.91 2.33
C THR A 112 21.99 10.60 0.87
N LYS A 113 23.00 10.15 0.13
CA LYS A 113 22.88 9.76 -1.29
C LYS A 113 22.11 8.46 -1.45
N GLN A 114 21.65 8.19 -2.68
CA GLN A 114 21.04 6.90 -3.02
C GLN A 114 22.05 5.76 -2.87
N PRO A 115 21.59 4.54 -2.53
CA PRO A 115 22.44 3.35 -2.51
C PRO A 115 23.02 3.05 -3.90
N SER A 116 24.17 2.37 -3.91
CA SER A 116 24.86 1.97 -5.14
C SER A 116 24.25 0.70 -5.71
N ASN A 117 24.12 0.61 -7.04
CA ASN A 117 23.64 -0.61 -7.71
C ASN A 117 24.73 -1.70 -7.72
N LEU A 118 24.94 -2.33 -6.56
CA LEU A 118 25.93 -3.37 -6.32
C LEU A 118 25.26 -4.57 -5.63
N ARG A 119 25.68 -5.79 -5.98
CA ARG A 119 25.28 -7.01 -5.29
C ARG A 119 26.03 -7.12 -3.96
N ASP A 120 25.47 -7.88 -3.04
CA ASP A 120 26.09 -8.10 -1.72
C ASP A 120 27.41 -8.88 -1.80
N CYS A 121 27.67 -9.55 -2.93
CA CYS A 121 28.93 -10.24 -3.21
C CYS A 121 29.97 -9.37 -3.94
N ASP A 122 29.65 -8.12 -4.28
CA ASP A 122 30.57 -7.26 -5.03
C ASP A 122 31.56 -6.52 -4.11
N PHE A 123 31.26 -6.45 -2.81
CA PHE A 123 32.04 -5.71 -1.80
C PHE A 123 31.75 -6.29 -0.41
N ASP A 124 32.65 -6.03 0.54
CA ASP A 124 32.67 -6.57 1.89
C ASP A 124 33.36 -5.60 2.87
N GLU A 125 33.51 -5.98 4.13
CA GLU A 125 34.10 -5.17 5.19
C GLU A 125 35.55 -4.73 4.92
N ASP A 126 36.28 -5.49 4.10
CA ASP A 126 37.69 -5.22 3.75
C ASP A 126 37.83 -4.30 2.51
N THR A 127 36.70 -3.89 1.92
CA THR A 127 36.67 -3.04 0.74
C THR A 127 37.21 -1.64 1.02
N SER A 128 38.37 -1.32 0.41
CA SER A 128 39.03 -0.01 0.54
C SER A 128 38.52 1.04 -0.46
N GLU A 129 38.00 0.60 -1.61
CA GLU A 129 37.41 1.47 -2.64
C GLU A 129 36.20 0.74 -3.25
N MET A 130 35.09 1.47 -3.46
CA MET A 130 33.87 0.85 -3.99
C MET A 130 34.06 0.38 -5.44
N PRO A 131 33.57 -0.81 -5.80
CA PRO A 131 33.61 -1.29 -7.18
C PRO A 131 32.73 -0.42 -8.09
N PRO A 132 32.96 -0.47 -9.42
CA PRO A 132 32.15 0.27 -10.38
C PRO A 132 30.69 -0.18 -10.33
N LEU A 133 29.79 0.79 -10.48
CA LEU A 133 28.33 0.56 -10.47
C LEU A 133 27.91 -0.38 -11.60
N ARG A 134 26.99 -1.30 -11.31
CA ARG A 134 26.38 -2.15 -12.35
C ARG A 134 25.37 -1.34 -13.17
N PRO A 135 25.24 -1.64 -14.47
CA PRO A 135 24.24 -0.99 -15.31
C PRO A 135 22.82 -1.34 -14.84
N GLU A 136 21.92 -0.37 -14.88
CA GLU A 136 20.51 -0.55 -14.46
C GLU A 136 19.65 -1.34 -15.47
N THR A 137 20.28 -1.85 -16.53
CA THR A 137 19.70 -2.85 -17.42
C THR A 137 19.76 -4.26 -16.84
N GLU A 138 20.60 -4.48 -15.82
CA GLU A 138 20.80 -5.76 -15.15
C GLU A 138 20.01 -5.81 -13.83
N TRP A 139 19.37 -6.95 -13.56
CA TRP A 139 18.75 -7.19 -12.26
C TRP A 139 19.80 -7.36 -11.15
N THR A 140 19.64 -6.59 -10.07
CA THR A 140 20.33 -6.82 -8.79
C THR A 140 19.31 -6.80 -7.64
N PRO A 141 19.58 -7.47 -6.51
CA PRO A 141 18.68 -7.44 -5.36
C PRO A 141 18.43 -6.04 -4.78
N ILE A 142 19.37 -5.11 -4.95
CA ILE A 142 19.28 -3.74 -4.40
C ILE A 142 18.55 -2.76 -5.34
N LEU A 143 18.51 -3.05 -6.65
CA LEU A 143 17.89 -2.17 -7.64
C LEU A 143 16.44 -1.76 -7.32
N PRO A 144 15.56 -2.64 -6.79
CA PRO A 144 14.22 -2.23 -6.35
C PRO A 144 14.22 -1.22 -5.22
N LEU A 145 15.20 -1.28 -4.30
CA LEU A 145 15.33 -0.28 -3.23
C LEU A 145 15.70 1.08 -3.83
N ILE A 146 16.65 1.11 -4.76
CA ILE A 146 17.06 2.34 -5.46
C ILE A 146 15.89 2.93 -6.25
N ALA A 147 15.19 2.09 -7.03
CA ALA A 147 14.05 2.51 -7.84
C ALA A 147 12.91 3.10 -6.99
N ARG A 148 12.57 2.45 -5.86
CA ARG A 148 11.60 3.01 -4.90
C ARG A 148 12.13 4.26 -4.21
N GLY A 149 13.44 4.37 -3.98
CA GLY A 149 14.08 5.56 -3.43
C GLY A 149 13.84 6.80 -4.28
N ARG A 150 13.75 6.64 -5.62
CA ARG A 150 13.45 7.72 -6.56
C ARG A 150 12.01 8.22 -6.46
N LEU A 151 11.10 7.39 -5.96
CA LEU A 151 9.69 7.76 -5.76
C LEU A 151 9.47 8.55 -4.46
N ILE A 152 10.41 8.52 -3.50
CA ILE A 152 10.22 9.10 -2.15
C ILE A 152 9.74 10.55 -2.20
N THR A 153 10.34 11.39 -3.06
CA THR A 153 9.93 12.81 -3.15
C THR A 153 8.50 12.97 -3.66
N ALA A 154 8.14 12.28 -4.75
CA ALA A 154 6.79 12.35 -5.32
C ALA A 154 5.74 11.81 -4.33
N LEU A 155 6.03 10.68 -3.71
CA LEU A 155 5.19 10.06 -2.69
C LEU A 155 5.07 10.93 -1.43
N GLY A 156 6.16 11.60 -1.03
CA GLY A 156 6.19 12.54 0.08
C GLY A 156 5.24 13.70 -0.16
N LEU A 157 5.27 14.30 -1.36
CA LEU A 157 4.33 15.35 -1.74
C LEU A 157 2.88 14.85 -1.73
N ILE A 158 2.60 13.61 -2.17
CA ILE A 158 1.26 13.02 -2.10
C ILE A 158 0.81 12.81 -0.65
N CYS A 159 1.71 12.38 0.23
CA CYS A 159 1.44 12.25 1.66
C CYS A 159 1.13 13.62 2.29
N ASP A 160 1.95 14.62 1.98
CA ASP A 160 1.78 15.99 2.46
C ASP A 160 0.44 16.58 1.96
N VAL A 161 0.08 16.36 0.68
CA VAL A 161 -1.21 16.75 0.08
C VAL A 161 -2.40 16.10 0.78
N ASN A 162 -2.28 14.83 1.12
CA ASN A 162 -3.37 14.05 1.72
C ASN A 162 -3.62 14.39 3.18
N THR A 163 -2.62 14.94 3.86
CA THR A 163 -2.66 15.29 5.27
C THR A 163 -2.82 16.79 5.49
N ASP A 164 -2.77 17.59 4.41
CA ASP A 164 -3.05 19.02 4.47
C ASP A 164 -4.54 19.26 4.70
N ILE A 165 -4.82 20.10 5.69
CA ILE A 165 -6.16 20.57 6.02
C ILE A 165 -6.77 21.32 4.82
N ASN A 166 -5.93 22.04 4.07
CA ASN A 166 -6.36 22.83 2.93
C ASN A 166 -6.26 22.02 1.63
N PRO A 167 -7.32 21.98 0.81
CA PRO A 167 -7.24 21.36 -0.51
C PRO A 167 -6.22 22.09 -1.38
N LEU A 168 -5.31 21.34 -2.00
CA LEU A 168 -4.46 21.91 -3.03
C LEU A 168 -5.26 22.34 -4.24
N SER A 169 -4.73 23.34 -4.94
CA SER A 169 -5.22 23.69 -6.26
C SER A 169 -5.02 22.54 -7.24
N TYR A 170 -5.92 22.41 -8.22
CA TYR A 170 -5.81 21.40 -9.26
C TYR A 170 -4.47 21.50 -10.04
N GLU A 171 -3.93 22.71 -10.22
CA GLU A 171 -2.62 22.91 -10.84
C GLU A 171 -1.49 22.22 -10.05
N GLN A 172 -1.53 22.28 -8.71
CA GLN A 172 -0.54 21.62 -7.88
C GLN A 172 -0.70 20.10 -7.94
N VAL A 173 -1.94 19.59 -7.98
CA VAL A 173 -2.22 18.16 -8.20
C VAL A 173 -1.58 17.68 -9.50
N LEU A 174 -1.78 18.42 -10.60
CA LEU A 174 -1.17 18.09 -11.89
C LEU A 174 0.36 18.13 -11.86
N LYS A 175 0.97 19.07 -11.12
CA LYS A 175 2.43 19.12 -10.95
C LYS A 175 2.97 17.88 -10.22
N VAL A 176 2.28 17.42 -9.19
CA VAL A 176 2.65 16.21 -8.45
C VAL A 176 2.46 14.96 -9.32
N ASP A 177 1.36 14.86 -10.08
CA ASP A 177 1.12 13.75 -11.02
C ASP A 177 2.19 13.72 -12.12
N ALA A 178 2.55 14.87 -12.70
CA ALA A 178 3.59 14.96 -13.71
C ALA A 178 4.97 14.53 -13.17
N LEU A 179 5.30 14.88 -11.93
CA LEU A 179 6.53 14.41 -11.28
C LEU A 179 6.49 12.88 -11.08
N LEU A 180 5.37 12.35 -10.58
CA LEU A 180 5.19 10.92 -10.38
C LEU A 180 5.34 10.15 -11.71
N GLU A 181 4.72 10.66 -12.77
CA GLU A 181 4.78 10.08 -14.12
C GLU A 181 6.20 10.16 -14.70
N ASP A 182 6.91 11.27 -14.54
CA ASP A 182 8.30 11.42 -15.00
C ASP A 182 9.22 10.41 -14.31
N VAL A 183 9.11 10.29 -12.98
CA VAL A 183 9.88 9.30 -12.21
C VAL A 183 9.54 7.88 -12.67
N HIS A 184 8.26 7.54 -12.79
CA HIS A 184 7.81 6.22 -13.23
C HIS A 184 8.34 5.86 -14.63
N ASN A 185 8.22 6.79 -15.59
CA ASN A 185 8.51 6.49 -16.98
C ASN A 185 10.01 6.56 -17.31
N ARG A 186 10.76 7.44 -16.63
CA ARG A 186 12.16 7.74 -16.98
C ARG A 186 13.17 7.28 -15.93
N ALA A 187 12.83 7.42 -14.64
CA ALA A 187 13.75 7.14 -13.56
C ALA A 187 13.68 5.69 -13.06
N ILE A 188 12.59 4.96 -13.33
CA ILE A 188 12.52 3.53 -13.01
C ILE A 188 13.31 2.72 -14.06
N PRO A 189 14.26 1.86 -13.62
CA PRO A 189 15.03 0.99 -14.50
C PRO A 189 14.15 0.14 -15.43
N PRO A 190 14.50 -0.03 -16.73
CA PRO A 190 13.71 -0.84 -17.67
C PRO A 190 13.45 -2.28 -17.22
N VAL A 191 14.39 -2.88 -16.49
CA VAL A 191 14.25 -4.24 -15.95
C VAL A 191 13.14 -4.34 -14.89
N LEU A 192 12.77 -3.22 -14.25
CA LEU A 192 11.73 -3.13 -13.21
C LEU A 192 10.38 -2.60 -13.71
N ARG A 193 10.30 -2.06 -14.94
CA ARG A 193 9.02 -1.58 -15.51
C ARG A 193 8.16 -2.74 -16.00
N TRP A 194 6.85 -2.63 -15.84
CA TRP A 194 5.90 -3.54 -16.45
C TRP A 194 5.78 -3.28 -17.95
N GLY A 195 5.67 -4.35 -18.75
CA GLY A 195 5.62 -4.26 -20.22
C GLY A 195 6.96 -4.53 -20.92
N THR A 196 8.09 -4.57 -20.21
CA THR A 196 9.28 -5.26 -20.71
C THR A 196 8.92 -6.73 -20.86
N LYS A 197 8.91 -7.28 -22.09
CA LYS A 197 8.41 -8.63 -22.41
C LYS A 197 8.88 -9.62 -21.34
N PRO A 198 7.99 -10.11 -20.46
CA PRO A 198 8.38 -11.02 -19.40
C PRO A 198 8.91 -12.27 -20.07
N ASN A 199 10.16 -12.61 -19.80
CA ASN A 199 10.68 -13.89 -20.25
C ASN A 199 10.40 -14.87 -19.13
N ALA A 200 9.34 -15.67 -19.31
CA ALA A 200 8.86 -16.64 -18.33
C ALA A 200 9.96 -17.62 -17.86
N ILE A 201 11.02 -17.80 -18.65
CA ILE A 201 12.15 -18.69 -18.34
C ILE A 201 13.24 -17.97 -17.53
N THR A 202 13.53 -16.70 -17.81
CA THR A 202 14.66 -15.99 -17.18
C THR A 202 14.27 -15.09 -16.03
N ASP A 203 13.00 -14.69 -15.93
CA ASP A 203 12.56 -13.78 -14.87
C ASP A 203 12.33 -14.55 -13.57
N SER A 204 13.13 -14.28 -12.55
CA SER A 204 12.92 -14.86 -11.22
C SER A 204 11.53 -14.49 -10.64
N PRO A 205 10.91 -15.31 -9.78
CA PRO A 205 9.68 -14.96 -9.09
C PRO A 205 9.77 -13.63 -8.32
N ASN A 206 10.91 -13.37 -7.68
CA ASN A 206 11.16 -12.11 -6.97
C ASN A 206 11.14 -10.91 -7.91
N LEU A 207 11.77 -11.00 -9.07
CA LEU A 207 11.77 -9.91 -10.06
C LEU A 207 10.34 -9.54 -10.47
N VAL A 208 9.46 -10.50 -10.73
CA VAL A 208 8.07 -10.19 -11.07
C VAL A 208 7.31 -9.53 -9.92
N VAL A 209 7.49 -10.00 -8.69
CA VAL A 209 6.90 -9.32 -7.52
C VAL A 209 7.40 -7.89 -7.39
N GLN A 210 8.67 -7.62 -7.68
CA GLN A 210 9.21 -6.26 -7.64
C GLN A 210 8.66 -5.37 -8.76
N ARG A 211 8.52 -5.88 -9.99
CA ARG A 211 7.89 -5.14 -11.10
C ARG A 211 6.47 -4.73 -10.73
N ILE A 212 5.66 -5.68 -10.28
CA ILE A 212 4.27 -5.42 -9.88
C ILE A 212 4.24 -4.43 -8.71
N SER A 213 5.13 -4.55 -7.73
CA SER A 213 5.17 -3.62 -6.61
C SER A 213 5.50 -2.18 -7.02
N VAL A 214 6.35 -1.95 -8.03
CA VAL A 214 6.57 -0.61 -8.56
C VAL A 214 5.32 -0.07 -9.26
N GLU A 215 4.65 -0.90 -10.06
CA GLU A 215 3.42 -0.50 -10.75
C GLU A 215 2.26 -0.23 -9.79
N THR A 216 2.01 -1.12 -8.81
CA THR A 216 0.92 -0.91 -7.85
C THR A 216 1.20 0.31 -6.99
N THR A 217 2.46 0.59 -6.65
CA THR A 217 2.84 1.85 -5.99
C THR A 217 2.46 3.04 -6.86
N TYR A 218 2.77 3.03 -8.15
CA TYR A 218 2.42 4.12 -9.08
C TYR A 218 0.89 4.33 -9.16
N TYR A 219 0.12 3.28 -9.44
CA TYR A 219 -1.34 3.39 -9.57
C TYR A 219 -2.02 3.76 -8.24
N LYS A 220 -1.55 3.21 -7.12
CA LYS A 220 -2.02 3.59 -5.78
C LYS A 220 -1.78 5.06 -5.52
N SER A 221 -0.61 5.57 -5.85
CA SER A 221 -0.27 6.98 -5.65
C SER A 221 -1.17 7.92 -6.43
N ARG A 222 -1.54 7.55 -7.67
CA ARG A 222 -2.54 8.31 -8.44
C ARG A 222 -3.93 8.27 -7.81
N ILE A 223 -4.36 7.10 -7.32
CA ILE A 223 -5.61 7.01 -6.54
C ILE A 223 -5.56 7.96 -5.34
N LEU A 224 -4.50 7.88 -4.54
CA LEU A 224 -4.34 8.71 -3.34
C LEU A 224 -4.24 10.21 -3.66
N LEU A 225 -3.68 10.59 -4.80
CA LEU A 225 -3.58 11.98 -5.23
C LEU A 225 -4.94 12.56 -5.68
N TYR A 226 -5.73 11.78 -6.42
CA TYR A 226 -6.98 12.26 -7.03
C TYR A 226 -8.25 11.94 -6.23
N ARG A 227 -8.17 11.09 -5.19
CA ARG A 227 -9.34 10.64 -4.40
C ARG A 227 -10.21 11.75 -3.82
N ARG A 228 -9.64 12.91 -3.49
CA ARG A 228 -10.44 14.02 -2.93
C ARG A 228 -11.47 14.52 -3.93
N SER A 229 -11.18 14.40 -5.23
CA SER A 229 -12.13 14.69 -6.32
C SER A 229 -13.22 13.63 -6.47
N LEU A 230 -12.98 12.38 -6.04
CA LEU A 230 -14.01 11.35 -5.97
C LEU A 230 -15.01 11.63 -4.84
N ILE A 231 -14.50 12.08 -3.68
CA ILE A 231 -15.32 12.28 -2.46
C ILE A 231 -16.01 13.66 -2.48
N SER A 232 -15.30 14.70 -2.90
CA SER A 232 -15.83 16.07 -2.96
C SER A 232 -16.30 16.41 -4.37
N TYR A 233 -17.61 16.29 -4.63
CA TYR A 233 -18.19 16.68 -5.93
C TYR A 233 -18.33 18.21 -6.03
N PRO A 234 -17.67 18.88 -7.00
CA PRO A 234 -17.74 20.32 -7.13
C PRO A 234 -18.78 20.76 -8.18
N GLY A 235 -19.25 22.02 -8.08
CA GLY A 235 -20.27 22.60 -8.97
C GLY A 235 -19.85 22.71 -10.45
N ARG A 236 -20.81 23.07 -11.33
CA ARG A 236 -20.79 22.96 -12.82
C ARG A 236 -19.48 23.27 -13.59
N GLN A 237 -18.57 24.14 -13.14
CA GLN A 237 -17.29 24.41 -13.83
C GLN A 237 -16.16 23.44 -13.46
N ALA A 238 -16.26 22.81 -12.29
CA ALA A 238 -15.32 21.80 -11.82
C ALA A 238 -15.70 20.38 -12.32
N GLN A 239 -16.66 20.31 -13.23
CA GLN A 239 -17.22 19.07 -13.75
C GLN A 239 -16.27 18.36 -14.72
N GLU A 240 -15.51 19.09 -15.56
CA GLU A 240 -14.53 18.47 -16.48
C GLU A 240 -13.26 17.99 -15.76
N GLN A 241 -12.71 18.82 -14.87
CA GLN A 241 -11.55 18.45 -14.04
C GLN A 241 -11.88 17.29 -13.10
N GLY A 242 -13.07 17.31 -12.48
CA GLY A 242 -13.55 16.22 -11.65
C GLY A 242 -13.67 14.91 -12.45
N ARG A 243 -14.22 14.95 -13.67
CA ARG A 243 -14.34 13.76 -14.54
C ARG A 243 -12.99 13.14 -14.86
N GLU A 244 -11.99 13.95 -15.21
CA GLU A 244 -10.66 13.43 -15.51
C GLU A 244 -10.00 12.80 -14.27
N SER A 245 -10.10 13.45 -13.10
CA SER A 245 -9.63 12.89 -11.83
C SER A 245 -10.31 11.56 -11.51
N VAL A 246 -11.64 11.46 -11.68
CA VAL A 246 -12.39 10.21 -11.48
C VAL A 246 -11.91 9.15 -12.46
N ARG A 247 -11.78 9.48 -13.75
CA ARG A 247 -11.28 8.56 -14.77
C ARG A 247 -9.90 7.99 -14.42
N ILE A 248 -8.98 8.85 -13.98
CA ILE A 248 -7.63 8.45 -13.54
C ILE A 248 -7.69 7.48 -12.36
N CYS A 249 -8.52 7.75 -11.34
CA CYS A 249 -8.71 6.84 -10.22
C CYS A 249 -9.27 5.49 -10.65
N LEU A 250 -10.30 5.47 -11.51
CA LEU A 250 -10.91 4.24 -12.01
C LEU A 250 -9.93 3.41 -12.84
N ASP A 251 -9.21 4.03 -13.78
CA ASP A 251 -8.19 3.38 -14.60
C ASP A 251 -7.09 2.76 -13.72
N SER A 252 -6.67 3.49 -12.69
CA SER A 252 -5.66 3.02 -11.73
C SER A 252 -6.17 1.85 -10.89
N ALA A 253 -7.42 1.92 -10.40
CA ALA A 253 -8.03 0.87 -9.59
C ALA A 253 -8.26 -0.42 -10.41
N LEU A 254 -8.80 -0.31 -11.62
CA LEU A 254 -8.95 -1.45 -12.54
C LEU A 254 -7.59 -2.10 -12.85
N LYS A 255 -6.55 -1.28 -13.01
CA LYS A 255 -5.19 -1.80 -13.25
C LYS A 255 -4.66 -2.58 -12.05
N ILE A 256 -4.87 -2.13 -10.83
CA ILE A 256 -4.53 -2.87 -9.61
C ILE A 256 -5.29 -4.20 -9.54
N LEU A 257 -6.60 -4.23 -9.85
CA LEU A 257 -7.37 -5.48 -9.88
C LEU A 257 -6.88 -6.46 -10.96
N SER A 258 -6.42 -5.96 -12.12
CA SER A 258 -5.80 -6.82 -13.12
C SER A 258 -4.52 -7.50 -12.61
N PHE A 259 -3.76 -6.82 -11.74
CA PHE A 259 -2.62 -7.43 -11.06
C PHE A 259 -3.05 -8.44 -10.00
N GLN A 260 -4.15 -8.18 -9.27
CA GLN A 260 -4.72 -9.15 -8.33
C GLN A 260 -5.05 -10.48 -9.02
N GLU A 261 -5.73 -10.43 -10.17
CA GLU A 261 -6.11 -11.62 -10.93
C GLU A 261 -4.88 -12.42 -11.37
N MET A 262 -3.91 -11.75 -12.00
CA MET A 262 -2.68 -12.40 -12.45
C MET A 262 -1.88 -12.99 -11.29
N LEU A 263 -1.73 -12.23 -10.19
CA LEU A 263 -1.03 -12.68 -8.99
C LEU A 263 -1.70 -13.90 -8.36
N HIS A 264 -3.03 -13.93 -8.33
CA HIS A 264 -3.79 -15.05 -7.81
C HIS A 264 -3.56 -16.31 -8.63
N GLU A 265 -3.67 -16.21 -9.96
CA GLU A 265 -3.46 -17.34 -10.87
C GLU A 265 -2.03 -17.87 -10.77
N GLU A 266 -1.02 -17.00 -10.80
CA GLU A 266 0.39 -17.39 -10.68
C GLU A 266 0.75 -17.91 -9.28
N SER A 267 -0.06 -17.65 -8.26
CA SER A 267 0.14 -18.13 -6.88
C SER A 267 -0.56 -19.49 -6.60
N ARG A 268 -1.34 -20.01 -7.56
CA ARG A 268 -1.96 -21.34 -7.45
C ARG A 268 -0.90 -22.46 -7.49
N PRO A 269 -1.24 -23.69 -7.03
CA PRO A 269 -0.32 -24.83 -7.15
C PRO A 269 0.25 -24.94 -8.57
N PHE A 270 1.56 -25.19 -8.66
CA PHE A 270 2.33 -25.22 -9.92
C PHE A 270 2.51 -23.88 -10.64
N GLY A 271 1.89 -22.80 -10.16
CA GLY A 271 2.14 -21.45 -10.64
C GLY A 271 3.53 -20.93 -10.23
N ARG A 272 4.05 -19.97 -10.98
CA ARG A 272 5.41 -19.45 -10.79
C ARG A 272 5.63 -18.78 -9.43
N LEU A 273 4.57 -18.19 -8.88
CA LEU A 273 4.58 -17.48 -7.61
C LEU A 273 4.08 -18.34 -6.45
N CYS A 274 3.79 -19.64 -6.66
CA CYS A 274 3.27 -20.53 -5.62
C CYS A 274 4.09 -20.50 -4.32
N GLN A 275 5.42 -20.49 -4.42
CA GLN A 275 6.32 -20.44 -3.25
C GLN A 275 6.34 -19.07 -2.55
N LEU A 276 5.92 -18.02 -3.25
CA LEU A 276 5.82 -16.65 -2.77
C LEU A 276 4.38 -16.24 -2.47
N ARG A 277 3.40 -17.16 -2.49
CA ARG A 277 1.98 -16.86 -2.27
C ARG A 277 1.75 -16.03 -1.02
N TRP A 278 2.36 -16.41 0.11
CA TRP A 278 2.24 -15.65 1.36
C TRP A 278 2.68 -14.19 1.16
N LYS A 279 3.83 -13.96 0.52
CA LYS A 279 4.40 -12.64 0.27
C LYS A 279 3.49 -11.82 -0.64
N VAL A 280 2.98 -12.42 -1.71
CA VAL A 280 2.05 -11.80 -2.66
C VAL A 280 0.77 -11.35 -1.95
N THR A 281 0.12 -12.26 -1.21
CA THR A 281 -1.10 -11.96 -0.47
C THR A 281 -0.90 -10.82 0.53
N HIS A 282 0.17 -10.85 1.32
CA HIS A 282 0.37 -9.81 2.35
C HIS A 282 0.69 -8.43 1.76
N ILE A 283 1.52 -8.37 0.72
CA ILE A 283 1.97 -7.09 0.14
C ILE A 283 0.85 -6.38 -0.60
N PHE A 284 0.08 -7.08 -1.42
CA PHE A 284 -0.82 -6.43 -2.37
C PHE A 284 -2.26 -6.26 -1.87
N ASN A 285 -2.66 -6.98 -0.82
CA ASN A 285 -4.05 -6.95 -0.35
C ASN A 285 -4.55 -5.54 0.03
N GLN A 286 -3.70 -4.65 0.55
CA GLN A 286 -4.13 -3.26 0.85
C GLN A 286 -4.34 -2.44 -0.41
N ASP A 287 -3.40 -2.53 -1.34
CA ASP A 287 -3.51 -1.83 -2.63
C ASP A 287 -4.79 -2.29 -3.36
N VAL A 288 -5.09 -3.60 -3.31
CA VAL A 288 -6.32 -4.18 -3.86
C VAL A 288 -7.55 -3.69 -3.11
N LEU A 289 -7.54 -3.67 -1.77
CA LEU A 289 -8.68 -3.18 -0.98
C LEU A 289 -8.98 -1.71 -1.29
N LEU A 290 -7.95 -0.87 -1.39
CA LEU A 290 -8.10 0.53 -1.81
C LEU A 290 -8.73 0.62 -3.21
N ALA A 291 -8.21 -0.13 -4.18
CA ALA A 291 -8.74 -0.16 -5.54
C ALA A 291 -10.20 -0.64 -5.58
N THR A 292 -10.53 -1.71 -4.85
CA THR A 292 -11.89 -2.21 -4.69
C THR A 292 -12.81 -1.13 -4.12
N SER A 293 -12.38 -0.42 -3.08
CA SER A 293 -13.17 0.63 -2.43
C SER A 293 -13.52 1.76 -3.40
N VAL A 294 -12.55 2.22 -4.20
CA VAL A 294 -12.75 3.25 -5.24
C VAL A 294 -13.82 2.82 -6.26
N LEU A 295 -13.74 1.58 -6.72
CA LEU A 295 -14.68 1.05 -7.72
C LEU A 295 -16.08 0.83 -7.12
N CYS A 296 -16.17 0.40 -5.87
CA CYS A 296 -17.44 0.28 -5.16
C CYS A 296 -18.11 1.64 -4.97
N LEU A 297 -17.36 2.67 -4.55
CA LEU A 297 -17.88 4.04 -4.46
C LEU A 297 -18.44 4.53 -5.79
N TYR A 298 -17.71 4.30 -6.88
CA TYR A 298 -18.18 4.68 -8.20
C TYR A 298 -19.51 4.01 -8.56
N LEU A 299 -19.64 2.71 -8.30
CA LEU A 299 -20.87 1.98 -8.61
C LEU A 299 -22.09 2.41 -7.78
N GLN A 300 -21.88 2.96 -6.59
CA GLN A 300 -22.96 3.48 -5.75
C GLN A 300 -23.53 4.79 -6.29
N ASP A 301 -22.68 5.59 -6.94
CA ASP A 301 -22.99 6.95 -7.35
C ASP A 301 -22.82 7.15 -8.87
N VAL A 302 -23.02 6.09 -9.67
CA VAL A 302 -22.85 6.12 -11.15
C VAL A 302 -23.59 7.30 -11.77
N ASP A 303 -24.85 7.49 -11.36
CA ASP A 303 -25.67 8.59 -11.85
C ASP A 303 -25.02 9.95 -11.57
N LYS A 304 -24.38 10.15 -10.40
CA LYS A 304 -23.68 11.39 -10.06
C LYS A 304 -22.47 11.66 -10.96
N PHE A 305 -21.75 10.61 -11.35
CA PHE A 305 -20.54 10.71 -12.17
C PHE A 305 -20.84 10.86 -13.68
N GLU A 306 -21.93 10.26 -14.17
CA GLU A 306 -22.21 10.14 -15.61
C GLU A 306 -23.38 11.02 -16.11
N LEU A 307 -23.87 11.96 -15.30
CA LEU A 307 -25.05 12.84 -15.45
C LEU A 307 -25.20 13.69 -16.76
N ASN A 308 -24.42 13.48 -17.83
CA ASN A 308 -24.55 14.24 -19.09
C ASN A 308 -24.41 13.42 -20.40
N ASP A 309 -24.25 12.10 -20.39
CA ASP A 309 -24.24 11.34 -21.64
C ASP A 309 -25.68 11.08 -22.13
N LEU A 310 -26.16 12.04 -22.92
CA LEU A 310 -27.34 12.06 -23.78
C LEU A 310 -28.64 11.42 -23.27
N ALA A 311 -29.67 12.27 -23.20
CA ALA A 311 -31.06 11.89 -23.26
C ALA A 311 -31.30 10.74 -24.27
N GLY A 312 -31.73 9.58 -23.77
CA GLY A 312 -32.52 8.63 -24.54
C GLY A 312 -31.97 7.23 -24.82
N GLN A 313 -30.92 6.74 -24.15
CA GLN A 313 -30.54 5.32 -24.26
C GLN A 313 -30.43 4.64 -22.89
N THR A 314 -31.47 3.88 -22.55
CA THR A 314 -31.58 2.93 -21.43
C THR A 314 -30.67 1.71 -21.63
N THR A 315 -29.37 1.93 -21.83
CA THR A 315 -28.38 0.85 -21.94
C THR A 315 -27.40 1.00 -20.78
N ARG A 316 -27.22 -0.04 -19.95
CA ARG A 316 -26.17 -0.12 -18.92
C ARG A 316 -24.87 0.44 -19.50
N LEU A 317 -24.32 1.48 -18.89
CA LEU A 317 -23.14 2.16 -19.41
C LEU A 317 -21.95 1.18 -19.47
N PRO A 318 -21.19 1.14 -20.59
CA PRO A 318 -20.11 0.15 -20.81
C PRO A 318 -19.08 0.11 -19.67
N ARG A 319 -18.81 1.25 -19.04
CA ARG A 319 -17.81 1.40 -17.98
C ARG A 319 -18.27 0.82 -16.65
N ALA A 320 -19.52 1.06 -16.26
CA ALA A 320 -20.09 0.46 -15.05
C ALA A 320 -20.12 -1.08 -15.17
N GLU A 321 -20.40 -1.61 -16.36
CA GLU A 321 -20.39 -3.05 -16.61
C GLU A 321 -18.97 -3.65 -16.54
N GLU A 322 -17.98 -2.98 -17.13
CA GLU A 322 -16.56 -3.36 -16.99
C GLU A 322 -16.15 -3.43 -15.51
N ILE A 323 -16.53 -2.43 -14.72
CA ILE A 323 -16.22 -2.38 -13.28
C ILE A 323 -16.93 -3.52 -12.54
N ARG A 324 -18.21 -3.79 -12.81
CA ARG A 324 -18.94 -4.92 -12.21
C ARG A 324 -18.28 -6.26 -12.54
N GLN A 325 -17.86 -6.45 -13.79
CA GLN A 325 -17.17 -7.66 -14.21
C GLN A 325 -15.87 -7.84 -13.41
N GLN A 326 -15.05 -6.79 -13.29
CA GLN A 326 -13.80 -6.85 -12.55
C GLN A 326 -14.01 -7.06 -11.05
N LEU A 327 -14.98 -6.39 -10.44
CA LEU A 327 -15.34 -6.62 -9.03
C LEU A 327 -15.87 -8.04 -8.79
N THR A 328 -16.58 -8.64 -9.76
CA THR A 328 -17.02 -10.04 -9.66
C THR A 328 -15.84 -11.01 -9.66
N ILE A 329 -14.80 -10.75 -10.46
CA ILE A 329 -13.56 -11.53 -10.44
C ILE A 329 -12.87 -11.36 -9.09
N SER A 330 -12.71 -10.11 -8.64
CA SER A 330 -12.09 -9.79 -7.34
C SER A 330 -12.83 -10.46 -6.17
N HIS A 331 -14.17 -10.42 -6.17
CA HIS A 331 -15.02 -11.09 -5.17
C HIS A 331 -14.73 -12.59 -5.08
N LYS A 332 -14.63 -13.29 -6.22
CA LYS A 332 -14.29 -14.72 -6.24
C LYS A 332 -12.91 -15.00 -5.63
N ILE A 333 -11.94 -14.13 -5.88
CA ILE A 333 -10.58 -14.25 -5.32
C ILE A 333 -10.62 -14.05 -3.80
N TRP A 334 -11.25 -12.97 -3.32
CA TRP A 334 -11.40 -12.70 -1.89
C TRP A 334 -12.15 -13.82 -1.16
N LEU A 335 -13.20 -14.37 -1.78
CA LEU A 335 -13.94 -15.51 -1.24
C LEU A 335 -13.07 -16.75 -1.11
N GLN A 336 -12.21 -17.05 -2.09
CA GLN A 336 -11.25 -18.15 -1.97
C GLN A 336 -10.23 -17.90 -0.84
N MET A 337 -9.75 -16.67 -0.70
CA MET A 337 -8.79 -16.27 0.33
C MET A 337 -9.38 -16.27 1.75
N SER A 338 -10.71 -16.12 1.88
CA SER A 338 -11.43 -16.12 3.16
C SER A 338 -11.19 -17.37 4.01
N THR A 339 -10.87 -18.49 3.35
CA THR A 339 -10.53 -19.76 4.02
C THR A 339 -9.33 -19.68 4.95
N THR A 340 -8.45 -18.69 4.72
CA THR A 340 -7.20 -18.51 5.48
C THR A 340 -7.04 -17.11 6.08
N SER A 341 -7.96 -16.19 5.78
CA SER A 341 -7.92 -14.82 6.26
C SER A 341 -9.32 -14.31 6.58
N ALA A 342 -9.57 -14.00 7.85
CA ALA A 342 -10.83 -13.40 8.29
C ALA A 342 -11.10 -12.06 7.59
N GLU A 343 -10.05 -11.26 7.37
CA GLU A 343 -10.14 -9.97 6.68
C GLU A 343 -10.61 -10.14 5.23
N ALA A 344 -10.06 -11.12 4.50
CA ALA A 344 -10.54 -11.46 3.16
C ALA A 344 -12.03 -11.86 3.15
N GLY A 345 -12.50 -12.55 4.20
CA GLY A 345 -13.91 -12.89 4.37
C GLY A 345 -14.82 -11.66 4.53
N LYS A 346 -14.37 -10.64 5.28
CA LYS A 346 -15.09 -9.37 5.41
C LYS A 346 -15.21 -8.66 4.05
N VAL A 347 -14.10 -8.56 3.30
CA VAL A 347 -14.09 -7.92 1.97
C VAL A 347 -15.00 -8.68 1.00
N ALA A 348 -14.96 -10.01 1.01
CA ALA A 348 -15.83 -10.83 0.16
C ALA A 348 -17.32 -10.58 0.47
N LYS A 349 -17.70 -10.58 1.75
CA LYS A 349 -19.08 -10.29 2.17
C LYS A 349 -19.52 -8.87 1.81
N ALA A 350 -18.64 -7.88 1.95
CA ALA A 350 -18.96 -6.51 1.55
C ALA A 350 -19.17 -6.39 0.03
N LEU A 351 -18.33 -7.06 -0.76
CA LEU A 351 -18.47 -7.11 -2.21
C LEU A 351 -19.74 -7.78 -2.70
N SER A 352 -20.19 -8.88 -2.07
CA SER A 352 -21.42 -9.56 -2.48
C SER A 352 -22.62 -8.60 -2.38
N ILE A 353 -22.68 -7.80 -1.31
CA ILE A 353 -23.79 -6.88 -1.08
C ILE A 353 -23.77 -5.70 -2.08
N VAL A 354 -22.59 -5.15 -2.40
CA VAL A 354 -22.48 -4.09 -3.43
C VAL A 354 -22.92 -4.61 -4.79
N LEU A 355 -22.56 -5.84 -5.14
CA LEU A 355 -22.96 -6.46 -6.41
C LEU A 355 -24.47 -6.75 -6.45
N GLU A 356 -25.05 -7.27 -5.36
CA GLU A 356 -26.50 -7.58 -5.24
C GLU A 356 -27.39 -6.33 -5.26
N ASN A 357 -27.04 -5.29 -4.50
CA ASN A 357 -27.84 -4.04 -4.42
C ASN A 357 -27.95 -3.34 -5.78
N THR A 358 -26.96 -3.51 -6.64
CA THR A 358 -26.93 -2.89 -7.97
C THR A 358 -27.75 -3.70 -9.00
N GLU A 359 -28.05 -4.97 -8.73
CA GLU A 359 -28.97 -5.78 -9.53
C GLU A 359 -30.43 -5.47 -9.18
N ALA A 360 -30.74 -5.21 -7.90
CA ALA A 360 -32.08 -4.84 -7.43
C ALA A 360 -32.53 -3.44 -7.88
N THR A 361 -31.61 -2.51 -8.13
CA THR A 361 -31.97 -1.18 -8.70
C THR A 361 -32.46 -1.23 -10.15
N GLY A 362 -32.47 -2.42 -10.78
CA GLY A 362 -33.00 -2.64 -12.13
C GLY A 362 -34.45 -3.14 -12.20
N ASP A 363 -35.06 -3.56 -11.09
CA ASP A 363 -36.44 -4.07 -11.09
C ASP A 363 -37.09 -3.81 -9.72
N ASP A 364 -38.23 -3.12 -9.76
CA ASP A 364 -39.13 -2.77 -8.66
C ASP A 364 -38.69 -1.75 -7.58
N ARG A 365 -39.38 -0.60 -7.64
CA ARG A 365 -39.61 0.28 -6.49
C ARG A 365 -40.55 -0.43 -5.53
N ASP A 366 -40.05 -0.82 -4.35
CA ASP A 366 -40.90 -0.80 -3.15
C ASP A 366 -40.06 -0.59 -1.87
N GLY A 367 -40.72 -0.05 -0.84
CA GLY A 367 -40.15 0.70 0.30
C GLY A 367 -39.12 0.00 1.22
N PRO A 368 -38.60 0.71 2.25
CA PRO A 368 -37.44 0.28 3.01
C PRO A 368 -37.81 -0.88 3.94
N VAL A 369 -37.18 -2.03 3.74
CA VAL A 369 -37.25 -3.16 4.67
C VAL A 369 -36.09 -3.02 5.66
N SER A 370 -36.42 -2.69 6.91
CA SER A 370 -35.50 -2.73 8.04
C SER A 370 -35.04 -4.16 8.28
N TYR A 371 -33.74 -4.44 8.15
CA TYR A 371 -33.14 -5.74 8.43
C TYR A 371 -32.39 -5.69 9.77
N ASP A 372 -32.73 -6.58 10.70
CA ASP A 372 -32.21 -6.60 12.08
C ASP A 372 -31.05 -7.59 12.21
N PHE A 373 -29.88 -7.12 12.67
CA PHE A 373 -28.56 -7.78 12.55
C PHE A 373 -28.23 -8.73 13.72
N GLN A 374 -29.12 -8.90 14.70
CA GLN A 374 -28.77 -9.50 15.99
C GLN A 374 -29.04 -11.00 16.17
N THR A 375 -29.61 -11.71 15.20
CA THR A 375 -30.08 -13.09 15.43
C THR A 375 -29.09 -14.21 15.11
N ASP A 376 -27.91 -13.94 14.54
CA ASP A 376 -26.99 -14.98 14.04
C ASP A 376 -25.68 -15.17 14.82
N LEU A 377 -25.53 -14.53 15.99
CA LEU A 377 -24.41 -14.81 16.91
C LEU A 377 -24.91 -15.64 18.10
N GLY A 378 -24.73 -16.95 17.98
CA GLY A 378 -25.10 -17.93 19.00
C GLY A 378 -24.50 -17.64 20.37
N THR A 379 -25.34 -17.83 21.40
CA THR A 379 -25.03 -17.82 22.83
C THR A 379 -23.96 -18.84 23.22
N VAL A 380 -22.93 -18.40 23.95
CA VAL A 380 -22.04 -19.26 24.76
C VAL A 380 -22.07 -18.76 26.21
N PRO A 381 -22.12 -19.65 27.23
CA PRO A 381 -22.49 -19.26 28.59
C PRO A 381 -21.33 -18.64 29.39
N LEU A 382 -21.69 -17.68 30.25
CA LEU A 382 -20.84 -17.09 31.29
C LEU A 382 -20.53 -18.08 32.42
N ASN A 383 -19.24 -18.17 32.79
CA ASN A 383 -18.69 -18.47 34.13
C ASN A 383 -17.14 -18.50 33.99
N GLU A 384 -16.28 -18.14 34.93
CA GLU A 384 -16.26 -17.19 36.06
C GLU A 384 -14.75 -17.10 36.45
N PHE A 385 -14.25 -15.90 36.75
CA PHE A 385 -12.95 -15.52 37.33
C PHE A 385 -11.63 -15.57 36.51
N GLY A 386 -11.09 -14.36 36.26
CA GLY A 386 -9.67 -14.14 35.96
C GLY A 386 -9.38 -12.88 35.13
N THR A 387 -9.53 -11.69 35.72
CA THR A 387 -9.27 -10.38 35.12
C THR A 387 -7.96 -10.26 34.33
N THR A 388 -8.04 -9.84 33.06
CA THR A 388 -7.05 -8.93 32.42
C THR A 388 -7.67 -8.28 31.18
N PHE A 389 -7.68 -6.95 31.18
CA PHE A 389 -8.20 -5.97 30.20
C PHE A 389 -8.53 -6.49 28.79
N THR A 390 -9.83 -6.51 28.46
CA THR A 390 -10.33 -6.60 27.09
C THR A 390 -10.23 -5.25 26.38
N ASN A 391 -9.62 -5.24 25.20
CA ASN A 391 -9.81 -4.21 24.19
C ASN A 391 -11.21 -4.39 23.58
N GLU A 392 -12.22 -3.77 24.18
CA GLU A 392 -13.49 -3.49 23.52
C GLU A 392 -13.71 -1.97 23.58
N SER A 393 -13.38 -1.29 22.49
CA SER A 393 -13.91 0.05 22.24
C SER A 393 -15.32 -0.12 21.69
N ASP A 394 -16.30 -0.01 22.57
CA ASP A 394 -17.72 0.12 22.24
C ASP A 394 -17.93 1.26 21.23
N PHE A 395 -18.30 0.92 19.99
CA PHE A 395 -18.98 1.84 19.09
C PHE A 395 -20.50 1.63 19.22
N PRO A 396 -21.32 2.70 19.24
CA PRO A 396 -22.76 2.60 19.45
C PRO A 396 -23.46 1.81 18.32
N PRO A 397 -24.55 1.09 18.62
CA PRO A 397 -25.22 0.19 17.69
C PRO A 397 -26.01 0.98 16.65
N GLY A 398 -25.35 1.29 15.53
CA GLY A 398 -25.96 1.95 14.36
C GLY A 398 -25.08 1.96 13.10
N PHE A 399 -23.92 1.30 13.11
CA PHE A 399 -22.86 1.49 12.11
C PHE A 399 -22.62 0.36 11.09
N TYR A 400 -23.47 -0.66 11.05
CA TYR A 400 -23.23 -1.83 10.20
C TYR A 400 -24.04 -1.77 8.90
N SER A 401 -23.59 -0.94 7.97
CA SER A 401 -23.87 -1.08 6.53
C SER A 401 -22.57 -1.48 5.81
N PRO A 402 -22.57 -2.40 4.84
CA PRO A 402 -21.37 -2.73 4.04
C PRO A 402 -20.76 -1.51 3.33
N LEU A 403 -21.55 -0.45 3.17
CA LEU A 403 -21.15 0.83 2.60
C LEU A 403 -20.17 1.57 3.53
N THR A 404 -20.43 1.56 4.85
CA THR A 404 -19.52 2.19 5.82
C THR A 404 -18.16 1.49 5.86
N PHE A 405 -18.07 0.22 5.47
CA PHE A 405 -16.79 -0.47 5.38
C PHE A 405 -15.87 0.16 4.34
N PHE A 406 -16.35 0.38 3.11
CA PHE A 406 -15.53 0.95 2.03
C PHE A 406 -15.34 2.47 2.17
N ASP A 407 -16.33 3.16 2.72
CA ASP A 407 -16.21 4.58 3.08
C ASP A 407 -15.13 4.77 4.15
N ASN A 408 -15.19 3.97 5.22
CA ASN A 408 -14.19 3.99 6.29
C ASN A 408 -12.79 3.64 5.77
N VAL A 409 -12.66 2.71 4.82
CA VAL A 409 -11.37 2.49 4.16
C VAL A 409 -10.91 3.81 3.57
N LEU A 410 -11.66 4.44 2.67
CA LEU A 410 -11.22 5.68 2.02
C LEU A 410 -11.01 6.88 2.97
N GLU A 411 -11.77 6.96 4.06
CA GLU A 411 -11.64 7.96 5.12
C GLU A 411 -10.44 7.72 6.05
N THR A 412 -10.13 6.46 6.41
CA THR A 412 -8.95 6.12 7.23
C THR A 412 -7.65 6.44 6.53
N TRP A 413 -7.60 6.38 5.19
CA TRP A 413 -6.44 6.87 4.45
C TRP A 413 -6.38 8.41 4.42
N GLY A 414 -7.39 9.16 4.90
CA GLY A 414 -7.57 10.60 4.68
C GLY A 414 -7.85 11.45 5.91
N SER A 415 -7.53 10.95 7.11
CA SER A 415 -7.75 11.62 8.40
C SER A 415 -6.52 12.39 8.89
#